data_AF-A0A543EWI1-F1
#
_entry.id   AF-A0A543EWI1-F1
#
_cell.length_a   1.000
_cell.length_b   1.000
_cell.length_c   1.000
_cell.angle_alpha   90.00
_cell.angle_beta   90.00
_cell.angle_gamma   90.00
#
_symmetry.space_group_name_H-M   'P 1'
#
loop_
_entity.id
_entity.type
_entity.pdbx_description
1 polymer ?
#
loop_
_entity_poly.entity_id
_entity_poly.type
_entity_poly.pdbx_seq_one_letter_code
_entity_poly.pdbx_strand_id
1 'polypeptide(L)'
;MVRRLKTTEIAELLNTDAVARLATIDVDGYPHVMPIWFLWAADVFYFTSYPDRPHLERIRNNPRVGLVIDVEDRLRADGERPNRHATEQPPGPVNWSD
;
A
#
# COMPACT_ATOMS: atom_id res chain seq x y z
N MET A 1 -20.52 -3.22 5.78
CA MET A 1 -20.50 -3.48 4.32
C MET A 1 -19.43 -2.59 3.71
N VAL A 2 -18.41 -3.14 3.05
CA VAL A 2 -17.29 -2.36 2.48
C VAL A 2 -17.69 -1.85 1.10
N ARG A 3 -17.63 -0.54 0.88
CA ARG A 3 -17.86 0.08 -0.45
C ARG A 3 -16.58 -0.04 -1.27
N ARG A 4 -16.67 -0.50 -2.53
CA ARG A 4 -15.55 -0.42 -3.48
C ARG A 4 -15.38 1.00 -4.02
N LEU A 5 -14.13 1.42 -4.24
CA LEU A 5 -13.82 2.66 -4.94
C LEU A 5 -14.17 2.55 -6.42
N LYS A 6 -14.62 3.66 -7.00
CA LYS A 6 -14.77 3.82 -8.45
C LYS A 6 -13.40 3.99 -9.09
N THR A 7 -13.26 3.68 -10.38
CA THR A 7 -12.01 3.89 -11.12
C THR A 7 -11.49 5.31 -11.04
N THR A 8 -12.37 6.32 -11.04
CA THR A 8 -11.99 7.72 -10.87
C THR A 8 -11.42 8.01 -9.48
N GLU A 9 -12.03 7.46 -8.42
CA GLU A 9 -11.55 7.62 -7.04
C GLU A 9 -10.19 6.93 -6.84
N ILE A 10 -9.96 5.79 -7.52
CA ILE A 10 -8.65 5.12 -7.56
C ILE A 10 -7.63 6.01 -8.27
N ALA A 11 -7.96 6.52 -9.46
CA ALA A 11 -7.06 7.38 -10.22
C ALA A 11 -6.73 8.67 -9.45
N GLU A 12 -7.70 9.28 -8.77
CA GLU A 12 -7.49 10.43 -7.88
C GLU A 12 -6.51 10.08 -6.77
N LEU A 13 -6.71 8.97 -6.06
CA LEU A 13 -5.85 8.53 -4.95
C LEU A 13 -4.41 8.28 -5.41
N LEU A 14 -4.24 7.63 -6.57
CA LEU A 14 -2.93 7.34 -7.17
C LEU A 14 -2.19 8.59 -7.65
N ASN A 15 -2.89 9.71 -7.85
CA ASN A 15 -2.32 11.01 -8.22
C ASN A 15 -2.13 11.95 -7.00
N THR A 16 -2.37 11.49 -5.78
CA THR A 16 -2.13 12.29 -4.56
C THR A 16 -0.65 12.31 -4.15
N ASP A 17 -0.30 13.24 -3.27
CA ASP A 17 0.96 13.27 -2.53
C ASP A 17 0.89 12.49 -1.20
N ALA A 18 -0.09 11.59 -1.05
CA ALA A 18 -0.27 10.80 0.16
C ALA A 18 0.92 9.85 0.39
N VAL A 19 1.30 9.70 1.67
CA VAL A 19 2.31 8.72 2.07
C VAL A 19 1.66 7.34 2.10
N ALA A 20 2.20 6.41 1.31
CA ALA A 20 1.80 5.01 1.35
C ALA A 20 2.47 4.27 2.51
N ARG A 21 1.91 3.12 2.89
CA ARG A 21 2.47 2.19 3.87
C ARG A 21 2.91 0.93 3.17
N LEU A 22 4.23 0.70 3.14
CA LEU A 22 4.84 -0.49 2.57
C LEU A 22 5.07 -1.53 3.68
N ALA A 23 4.42 -2.68 3.55
CA ALA A 23 4.63 -3.86 4.36
C ALA A 23 5.63 -4.80 3.67
N THR A 24 6.66 -5.20 4.40
CA THR A 24 7.65 -6.21 4.03
C THR A 24 7.65 -7.32 5.07
N ILE A 25 8.21 -8.48 4.75
CA ILE A 25 8.34 -9.62 5.68
C ILE A 25 9.83 -9.82 5.95
N ASP A 26 10.22 -9.95 7.21
CA ASP A 26 11.61 -10.26 7.57
C ASP A 26 11.92 -11.76 7.52
N VAL A 27 13.15 -12.13 7.89
CA VAL A 27 13.64 -13.51 7.83
C VAL A 27 12.93 -14.46 8.81
N ASP A 28 12.35 -13.93 9.88
CA ASP A 28 11.62 -14.69 10.89
C ASP A 28 10.11 -14.73 10.59
N GLY A 29 9.68 -14.11 9.48
CA GLY A 29 8.29 -14.06 9.05
C GLY A 29 7.48 -12.91 9.66
N TYR A 30 8.11 -11.97 10.38
CA TYR A 30 7.42 -10.84 10.97
C TYR A 30 7.18 -9.71 9.96
N PRO A 31 6.00 -9.07 9.98
CA PRO A 31 5.71 -7.95 9.11
C PRO A 31 6.39 -6.67 9.63
N HIS A 32 7.02 -5.94 8.72
CA HIS A 32 7.56 -4.60 8.96
C HIS A 32 6.89 -3.59 8.04
N VAL A 33 6.22 -2.60 8.63
CA VAL A 33 5.49 -1.55 7.91
C VAL A 33 6.24 -0.22 8.01
N MET A 34 6.44 0.47 6.88
CA MET A 34 7.07 1.79 6.86
C MET A 34 6.36 2.78 5.93
N PRO A 35 6.43 4.09 6.23
CA PRO A 35 5.97 5.10 5.29
C PRO A 35 6.85 5.15 4.05
N ILE A 36 6.25 5.29 2.87
CA ILE A 36 6.97 5.48 1.60
C ILE A 36 6.22 6.44 0.68
N TRP A 37 6.97 7.30 0.00
CA TRP A 37 6.43 8.11 -1.09
C TRP A 37 6.45 7.27 -2.36
N PHE A 38 5.44 7.43 -3.21
CA PHE A 38 5.32 6.64 -4.42
C PHE A 38 5.01 7.51 -5.64
N LEU A 39 5.26 6.94 -6.82
CA LEU A 39 4.80 7.43 -8.10
C LEU A 39 4.04 6.29 -8.79
N TRP A 40 2.80 6.54 -9.19
CA TRP A 40 2.04 5.63 -10.02
C TRP A 40 2.20 6.01 -11.49
N ALA A 41 2.79 5.12 -12.30
CA ALA A 41 2.95 5.34 -13.73
C ALA A 41 3.02 4.01 -14.48
N ALA A 42 2.42 3.94 -15.67
CA ALA A 42 2.44 2.75 -16.53
C ALA A 42 2.05 1.45 -15.80
N ASP A 43 0.98 1.54 -14.99
CA ASP A 43 0.43 0.43 -14.20
C ASP A 43 1.40 -0.20 -13.18
N VAL A 44 2.40 0.56 -12.73
CA VAL A 44 3.33 0.13 -11.67
C VAL A 44 3.59 1.24 -10.64
N PHE A 45 3.91 0.81 -9.41
CA PHE A 45 4.36 1.68 -8.34
C PHE A 45 5.88 1.83 -8.35
N TYR A 46 6.36 3.06 -8.45
CA TYR A 46 7.75 3.43 -8.26
C TYR A 46 7.95 4.08 -6.90
N PHE A 47 9.10 3.84 -6.28
CA PHE A 47 9.56 4.56 -5.10
C PHE A 47 11.08 4.62 -5.12
N THR A 48 11.63 5.63 -4.46
CA THR A 48 13.09 5.80 -4.33
C THR A 48 13.53 5.41 -2.93
N SER A 49 14.71 4.81 -2.83
CA SER A 49 15.29 4.42 -1.55
C SER A 49 16.81 4.48 -1.62
N TYR A 50 17.46 4.63 -0.47
CA TYR A 50 18.91 4.48 -0.37
C TYR A 50 19.28 2.98 -0.46
N PRO A 51 20.38 2.61 -1.15
CA PRO A 51 20.72 1.21 -1.42
C PRO A 51 20.87 0.30 -0.19
N ASP A 52 21.16 0.89 0.96
CA ASP A 52 21.43 0.26 2.26
C ASP A 52 20.19 0.14 3.15
N ARG A 53 19.01 0.52 2.67
CA ARG A 53 17.79 0.43 3.50
C ARG A 53 17.37 -1.03 3.71
N PRO A 54 17.04 -1.44 4.97
CA PRO A 54 16.69 -2.82 5.28
C PRO A 54 15.51 -3.40 4.47
N HIS A 55 14.57 -2.57 4.04
CA HIS A 55 13.45 -3.03 3.24
C HIS A 55 13.89 -3.54 1.86
N LEU A 56 14.97 -3.00 1.28
CA LEU A 56 15.48 -3.48 0.00
C LEU A 56 16.00 -4.91 0.11
N GLU A 57 16.69 -5.23 1.20
CA GLU A 57 17.13 -6.59 1.50
C GLU A 57 15.94 -7.52 1.75
N ARG A 58 14.96 -7.10 2.57
CA ARG A 58 13.74 -7.88 2.82
C ARG A 58 12.98 -8.19 1.54
N ILE A 59 12.82 -7.21 0.65
CA ILE A 59 12.14 -7.38 -0.65
C ILE A 59 12.92 -8.33 -1.56
N ARG A 60 14.26 -8.26 -1.57
CA ARG A 60 15.10 -9.19 -2.34
C ARG A 60 14.96 -10.63 -1.83
N ASN A 61 14.90 -10.82 -0.51
CA ASN A 61 14.79 -12.14 0.11
C ASN A 61 13.35 -12.70 0.03
N ASN A 62 12.34 -11.84 0.14
CA ASN A 62 10.93 -12.20 0.05
C ASN A 62 10.16 -11.09 -0.71
N PRO A 63 9.85 -11.29 -2.00
CA PRO A 63 9.21 -10.27 -2.83
C PRO A 63 7.71 -10.07 -2.54
N ARG A 64 7.12 -10.82 -1.59
CA ARG A 64 5.73 -10.61 -1.17
C ARG A 64 5.66 -9.37 -0.29
N VAL A 65 5.11 -8.30 -0.86
CA VAL A 65 4.91 -7.01 -0.20
C VAL A 65 3.45 -6.60 -0.21
N GLY A 66 3.08 -5.73 0.73
CA GLY A 66 1.78 -5.04 0.72
C GLY A 66 1.99 -3.54 0.61
N LEU A 67 1.18 -2.86 -0.21
CA LEU A 67 1.17 -1.40 -0.27
C LEU A 67 -0.26 -0.92 0.04
N VAL A 68 -0.37 -0.04 1.04
CA VAL A 68 -1.65 0.61 1.38
C VAL A 68 -1.52 2.10 1.14
N ILE A 69 -2.46 2.64 0.37
CA ILE A 69 -2.66 4.08 0.23
C ILE A 69 -4.03 4.38 0.80
N ASP A 70 -4.04 5.23 1.82
CA ASP A 70 -5.23 5.65 2.53
C ASP A 70 -5.13 7.14 2.81
N VAL A 71 -6.26 7.82 2.64
CA VAL A 71 -6.42 9.22 3.01
C VAL A 71 -7.60 9.32 3.97
N GLU A 72 -7.44 10.12 5.01
CA GLU A 72 -8.53 10.44 5.89
C GLU A 72 -9.37 11.55 5.23
N ASP A 73 -10.67 11.29 4.99
CA ASP A 73 -11.57 12.37 4.59
C ASP A 73 -11.60 13.42 5.70
N ARG A 74 -11.77 14.70 5.33
CA ARG A 74 -12.01 15.76 6.33
C ARG A 74 -13.18 15.34 7.23
N LEU A 75 -13.00 15.50 8.54
CA LEU A 75 -14.05 15.31 9.55
C LEU A 75 -15.34 15.98 9.07
N ARG A 76 -16.42 15.17 8.98
CA ARG A 76 -17.76 15.73 8.80
C ARG A 76 -18.12 16.55 10.03
N ALA A 77 -18.99 17.55 9.87
CA ALA A 77 -19.41 18.42 10.96
C ALA A 77 -20.10 17.68 12.12
N ASP A 78 -20.55 16.44 11.88
CA ASP A 78 -21.15 15.51 12.85
C ASP A 78 -20.12 14.63 13.59
N GLY A 79 -18.83 14.73 13.27
CA GLY A 79 -17.75 13.95 13.88
C GLY A 79 -17.53 12.55 13.28
N GLU A 80 -18.26 12.16 12.23
CA GLU A 80 -18.00 10.89 11.53
C GLU A 80 -16.71 10.96 10.70
N ARG A 81 -15.91 9.88 10.74
CA ARG A 81 -14.69 9.68 9.93
C ARG A 81 -15.00 8.82 8.69
N PRO A 82 -15.06 9.38 7.47
CA PRO A 82 -15.33 8.62 6.26
C PRO A 82 -14.02 8.10 5.63
N ASN A 83 -13.39 7.08 6.23
CA ASN A 83 -12.14 6.53 5.69
C ASN A 83 -12.35 5.90 4.29
N ARG A 84 -11.44 6.18 3.35
CA ARG A 84 -11.37 5.52 2.03
C ARG A 84 -10.08 4.72 1.93
N HIS A 85 -10.17 3.43 1.63
CA HIS A 85 -9.02 2.59 1.30
C HIS A 85 -9.19 1.92 -0.07
N ALA A 86 -8.10 1.75 -0.79
CA ALA A 86 -8.00 0.84 -1.91
C ALA A 86 -7.14 -0.36 -1.50
N THR A 87 -7.53 -1.56 -1.91
CA THR A 87 -6.68 -2.75 -1.76
C THR A 87 -6.65 -3.45 -3.10
N GLU A 88 -5.46 -3.58 -3.67
CA GLU A 88 -5.23 -4.51 -4.76
C GLU A 88 -4.90 -5.87 -4.14
N GLN A 89 -5.71 -6.88 -4.47
CA GLN A 89 -5.46 -8.26 -4.08
C GLN A 89 -4.66 -8.89 -5.23
N PRO A 90 -3.52 -9.56 -4.98
CA PRO A 90 -2.85 -10.33 -6.02
C PRO A 90 -3.84 -11.32 -6.65
N PRO A 91 -3.69 -11.68 -7.93
CA PRO A 91 -4.65 -12.53 -8.61
C PRO A 91 -4.68 -13.93 -7.96
N GLY A 92 -5.73 -14.19 -7.18
CA GLY A 92 -6.10 -15.51 -6.67
C GLY A 92 -5.59 -15.85 -5.26
N PRO A 93 -6.18 -16.88 -4.62
CA PRO A 93 -5.73 -17.37 -3.33
C PRO A 93 -4.34 -17.98 -3.48
N VAL A 94 -3.34 -17.38 -2.83
CA VAL A 94 -2.03 -18.00 -2.61
C VAL A 94 -2.25 -19.13 -1.61
N ASN A 95 -1.97 -20.38 -2.02
CA ASN A 95 -1.93 -21.50 -1.09
C ASN A 95 -0.63 -21.41 -0.28
N TRP A 96 -0.74 -21.29 1.03
CA TRP A 96 0.39 -21.01 1.94
C TRP A 96 1.06 -22.29 2.48
N SER A 97 1.06 -23.37 1.71
CA SER A 97 1.52 -24.69 2.20
C SER A 97 2.56 -25.39 1.34
N ASP A 98 3.24 -24.70 0.41
CA ASP A 98 4.36 -25.28 -0.36
C ASP A 98 5.65 -24.46 -0.18
#